data_AF-A0A369BFL0-F1
#
_entry.id   AF-A0A369BFL0-F1
#
_cell.length_a   1.000
_cell.length_b   1.000
_cell.length_c   1.000
_cell.angle_alpha   90.00
_cell.angle_beta   90.00
_cell.angle_gamma   90.00
#
_symmetry.space_group_name_H-M   'P 1'
#
loop_
_entity.id
_entity.type
_entity.pdbx_description
1 polymer ?
#
loop_
_entity_poly.entity_id
_entity_poly.type
_entity_poly.pdbx_seq_one_letter_code
_entity_poly.pdbx_strand_id
1 'polypeptide(L)' 'MAKELGVSRQTIIAIENNKYNPTLELAMKLGRLLNTPIEDIFELED' A
#
# COMPACT_ATOMS: atom_id res chain seq x y z
N MET A 1 -6.51 7.75 4.92
CA MET A 1 -5.84 6.83 3.99
C MET A 1 -5.56 7.42 2.60
N ALA A 2 -6.48 7.46 1.63
CA ALA A 2 -6.17 7.87 0.24
C ALA A 2 -5.49 9.25 0.12
N LYS A 3 -6.05 10.28 0.78
CA LYS A 3 -5.46 11.64 0.80
C LYS A 3 -4.12 11.73 1.55
N GLU A 4 -3.90 10.92 2.59
CA GLU A 4 -2.63 10.90 3.35
C GLU A 4 -1.50 10.23 2.57
N LEU A 5 -1.84 9.27 1.73
CA LEU A 5 -0.90 8.56 0.88
C LEU A 5 -0.64 9.29 -0.45
N GLY A 6 -1.37 10.37 -0.73
CA GLY A 6 -1.30 11.12 -1.98
C GLY A 6 -1.81 10.32 -3.19
N VAL A 7 -2.61 9.28 -2.97
CA VAL A 7 -3.14 8.41 -4.02
C VAL A 7 -4.65 8.53 -4.14
N SER A 8 -5.17 8.20 -5.32
CA SER A 8 -6.61 8.20 -5.54
C SER A 8 -7.29 7.13 -4.68
N ARG A 9 -8.59 7.32 -4.37
CA ARG A 9 -9.39 6.29 -3.70
C ARG A 9 -9.42 4.98 -4.50
N GLN A 10 -9.35 5.06 -5.83
CA GLN A 10 -9.27 3.90 -6.71
C GLN A 10 -7.98 3.10 -6.51
N THR A 11 -6.85 3.78 -6.23
CA THR A 11 -5.57 3.13 -5.95
C THR A 11 -5.64 2.30 -4.67
N ILE A 12 -6.26 2.84 -3.61
CA ILE A 12 -6.47 2.09 -2.36
C ILE A 12 -7.38 0.88 -2.61
N ILE A 13 -8.50 1.06 -3.31
CA ILE A 13 -9.41 -0.05 -3.64
C ILE A 13 -8.69 -1.12 -4.48
N ALA A 14 -7.81 -0.73 -5.40
CA ALA A 14 -7.09 -1.69 -6.23
C ALA A 14 -6.05 -2.49 -5.41
N ILE A 15 -5.41 -1.87 -4.41
CA ILE A 15 -4.53 -2.55 -3.46
C ILE A 15 -5.32 -3.52 -2.58
N GLU A 16 -6.44 -3.06 -1.99
CA GLU A 16 -7.31 -3.88 -1.14
C GLU A 16 -7.91 -5.10 -1.88
N ASN A 17 -8.10 -5.00 -3.20
CA ASN A 17 -8.61 -6.10 -4.02
C ASN A 17 -7.50 -6.99 -4.61
N ASN A 18 -6.23 -6.86 -4.17
CA ASN A 18 -5.07 -7.55 -4.76
C ASN A 18 -4.95 -7.34 -6.29
N LYS A 19 -5.51 -6.26 -6.81
CA LYS A 19 -5.53 -5.94 -8.26
C LYS A 19 -4.43 -4.96 -8.66
N TYR A 20 -3.63 -4.48 -7.71
CA TYR A 20 -2.56 -3.54 -7.97
C TYR A 20 -1.38 -3.84 -7.08
N ASN A 21 -0.23 -4.06 -7.71
CA ASN A 21 1.03 -4.18 -7.01
C ASN A 21 1.53 -2.75 -6.71
N PRO A 22 1.51 -2.29 -5.45
CA PRO A 22 1.89 -0.92 -5.13
C PRO A 22 3.38 -0.69 -5.42
N THR A 23 3.72 0.56 -5.76
CA THR A 23 5.14 0.95 -5.84
C THR A 23 5.78 0.88 -4.46
N LEU A 24 7.10 0.69 -4.40
CA LEU A 24 7.86 0.66 -3.14
C LEU A 24 7.59 1.91 -2.29
N GLU A 25 7.48 3.08 -2.92
CA GLU A 25 7.15 4.34 -2.25
C GLU A 25 5.77 4.28 -1.56
N LEU A 26 4.76 3.73 -2.24
CA LEU A 26 3.40 3.62 -1.69
C LEU A 26 3.34 2.61 -0.55
N ALA A 27 4.01 1.47 -0.71
CA ALA A 27 4.10 0.45 0.32
C ALA A 27 4.86 0.96 1.57
N MET A 28 5.93 1.76 1.40
CA MET A 28 6.63 2.43 2.51
C MET A 28 5.76 3.48 3.21
N LYS A 29 4.98 4.27 2.45
CA LYS A 29 4.03 5.24 3.03
C LYS A 29 2.93 4.54 3.82
N LEU A 30 2.45 3.39 3.33
CA LEU A 30 1.47 2.55 4.03
C LEU A 30 2.03 1.98 5.33
N GLY A 31 3.24 1.41 5.32
CA GLY A 31 3.89 0.92 6.53
C GLY A 31 4.06 2.00 7.60
N ARG A 32 4.46 3.22 7.20
CA ARG A 32 4.54 4.37 8.12
C ARG A 32 3.18 4.79 8.66
N LEU A 33 2.14 4.80 7.81
CA LEU A 33 0.79 5.19 8.22
C LEU A 33 0.15 4.19 9.19
N LEU A 34 0.40 2.90 8.95
CA LEU A 34 -0.10 1.81 9.78
C LEU A 34 0.79 1.53 11.00
N ASN A 35 1.96 2.18 11.08
CA ASN A 35 2.99 1.94 12.07
C ASN A 35 3.40 0.46 12.15
N THR A 36 3.50 -0.17 10.97
CA THR A 36 3.77 -1.60 10.80
C THR A 36 4.87 -1.79 9.75
N PRO A 37 5.80 -2.74 9.94
CA PRO A 37 6.77 -3.11 8.92
C PRO A 37 6.13 -3.44 7.56
N ILE A 38 6.81 -3.09 6.47
CA ILE A 38 6.28 -3.31 5.12
C ILE A 38 6.17 -4.80 4.77
N GLU A 39 7.08 -5.61 5.32
CA GLU A 39 7.12 -7.07 5.21
C GLU A 39 5.94 -7.77 5.90
N ASP A 40 5.30 -7.13 6.87
CA ASP A 40 4.10 -7.67 7.53
C ASP A 40 2.81 -7.32 6.74
N ILE A 41 2.91 -6.44 5.74
CA ILE A 41 1.78 -5.94 4.93
C ILE A 41 1.84 -6.51 3.50
N PHE A 42 3.04 -6.68 2.95
CA PHE A 42 3.27 -7.10 1.57
C PHE A 42 4.23 -8.29 1.51
N GLU A 43 3.83 -9.33 0.79
CA GLU A 43 4.69 -10.45 0.43
C GLU A 43 5.07 -10.36 -1.05
N LEU A 44 6.32 -10.68 -1.37
CA LEU A 44 6.77 -10.90 -2.74
C LEU A 44 6.41 -12.34 -3.12
N GLU A 45 5.50 -12.52 -4.08
CA GLU A 45 5.29 -13.83 -4.70
C GLU A 45 6.54 -14.19 -5.54
N ASP A 46 7.01 -15.44 -5.40
CA ASP A 46 8.19 -16.00 -6.11
C ASP A 46 8.01 -16.13 -7.64
#